data_AF-A0A554LUW1-F1
#
_entry.id   AF-A0A554LUW1-F1
#
_cell.length_a   1.000
_cell.length_b   1.000
_cell.length_c   1.000
_cell.angle_alpha   90.00
_cell.angle_beta   90.00
_cell.angle_gamma   90.00
#
_symmetry.space_group_name_H-M   'P 1'
#
loop_
_entity.id
_entity.type
_entity.pdbx_description
1 polymer ?
#
loop_
_entity_poly.entity_id
_entity_poly.type
_entity_poly.pdbx_seq_one_letter_code
_entity_poly.pdbx_strand_id
1 'polypeptide(L)'
;MNLKIAIVVFLGFIAFGLGLYGLSVRGYYPVIAVNYHFISAAAADKYYGSAVNYLRGTIVASKADPAALDDKNQLEEIRRAVLDKLVENSLIYQEVKAREKENLDEKVKKKIEQVGDLDKLKEKAGVVYGLTSDDFVNLVLIPEAYREVLQDDMLSVREDFNEWLQEVKRKAGVFVFKKGFGWDGQGIKIMPQ
;
A
#
# COMPACT_ATOMS: atom_id res chain seq x y z
N MET A 1 8.31 -12.61 -47.15
CA MET A 1 7.43 -11.89 -46.20
C MET A 1 6.93 -10.63 -46.88
N ASN A 2 5.61 -10.39 -46.91
CA ASN A 2 5.02 -9.27 -47.65
C ASN A 2 5.36 -7.94 -46.94
N LEU A 3 5.90 -6.95 -47.65
CA LEU A 3 6.37 -5.68 -47.05
C LEU A 3 5.30 -4.99 -46.20
N LYS A 4 4.03 -5.08 -46.62
CA LYS A 4 2.88 -4.56 -45.86
C LYS A 4 2.72 -5.26 -44.50
N ILE A 5 2.93 -6.57 -44.44
CA ILE A 5 2.87 -7.34 -43.19
C ILE A 5 4.03 -6.94 -42.26
N ALA A 6 5.24 -6.78 -42.80
CA ALA A 6 6.39 -6.33 -42.01
C ALA A 6 6.17 -4.94 -41.38
N ILE A 7 5.59 -4.00 -42.14
CA ILE A 7 5.26 -2.65 -41.64
C ILE A 7 4.19 -2.72 -40.54
N VAL A 8 3.13 -3.52 -40.72
CA VAL A 8 2.07 -3.68 -39.70
C VAL A 8 2.64 -4.30 -38.42
N VAL A 9 3.47 -5.33 -38.53
CA VAL A 9 4.14 -5.94 -37.37
C VAL A 9 5.04 -4.93 -36.66
N PHE A 10 5.84 -4.17 -37.40
CA PHE A 10 6.72 -3.15 -36.84
C PHE A 10 5.96 -2.01 -36.14
N LEU A 11 4.88 -1.49 -36.75
CA LEU A 11 4.01 -0.50 -36.12
C LEU A 11 3.31 -1.07 -34.87
N GLY A 12 2.94 -2.35 -34.90
CA GLY A 12 2.42 -3.06 -33.73
C GLY A 12 3.42 -3.08 -32.57
N PHE A 13 4.69 -3.38 -32.84
CA PHE A 13 5.75 -3.34 -31.82
C PHE A 13 6.00 -1.93 -31.29
N ILE A 14 5.98 -0.89 -32.14
CA ILE A 14 6.11 0.50 -31.71
C ILE A 14 4.93 0.90 -30.82
N ALA A 15 3.69 0.63 -31.24
CA ALA A 15 2.51 0.95 -30.46
C ALA A 15 2.51 0.20 -29.11
N PHE A 16 2.93 -1.07 -29.10
CA PHE A 16 3.09 -1.84 -27.88
C PHE A 16 4.18 -1.27 -26.96
N GLY A 17 5.35 -0.91 -27.51
CA GLY A 17 6.44 -0.28 -26.77
C GLY A 17 6.04 1.07 -26.18
N LEU A 18 5.37 1.91 -26.95
CA LEU A 18 4.84 3.20 -26.49
C LEU A 18 3.74 3.01 -25.43
N GLY A 19 2.90 1.98 -25.58
CA GLY A 19 1.89 1.60 -24.59
C GLY A 19 2.53 1.20 -23.26
N LEU A 20 3.53 0.32 -23.29
CA LEU A 20 4.31 -0.07 -22.10
C LEU A 20 5.04 1.10 -21.46
N TYR A 21 5.62 1.98 -22.27
CA TYR A 21 6.27 3.21 -21.79
C TYR A 21 5.27 4.12 -21.07
N GLY A 22 4.10 4.35 -21.67
CA GLY A 22 3.04 5.17 -21.08
C GLY A 22 2.54 4.63 -19.73
N LEU A 23 2.40 3.30 -19.61
CA LEU A 23 2.06 2.64 -18.34
C LEU A 23 3.16 2.79 -17.28
N SER A 24 4.43 2.75 -17.71
CA SER A 24 5.59 2.87 -16.82
C SER A 24 5.73 4.28 -16.24
N VAL A 25 5.56 5.32 -17.07
CA VAL A 25 5.60 6.73 -16.64
C VAL A 25 4.51 7.05 -15.62
N ARG A 26 3.35 6.39 -15.71
CA ARG A 26 2.26 6.54 -14.75
C ARG A 26 2.40 5.67 -13.49
N GLY A 27 3.48 4.90 -13.36
CA GLY A 27 3.75 4.09 -12.16
C GLY A 27 2.88 2.84 -12.03
N TYR A 28 2.30 2.32 -13.13
CA TYR A 28 1.48 1.11 -13.10
C TYR A 28 2.26 -0.21 -13.09
N TYR A 29 3.58 -0.16 -12.92
CA TYR A 29 4.41 -1.35 -12.77
C TYR A 29 4.38 -1.86 -11.32
N PRO A 30 4.47 -3.19 -11.10
CA PRO A 30 4.45 -3.77 -9.76
C PRO A 30 5.75 -3.45 -9.02
N VAL A 31 5.64 -3.08 -7.74
CA VAL A 31 6.78 -2.91 -6.81
C VAL A 31 6.83 -4.00 -5.75
N ILE A 32 5.66 -4.57 -5.41
CA ILE A 32 5.52 -5.73 -4.52
C ILE A 32 4.46 -6.66 -5.11
N ALA A 33 4.66 -7.97 -4.97
CA ALA A 33 3.61 -8.98 -5.09
C ALA A 33 3.46 -9.75 -3.76
N VAL A 34 2.23 -9.92 -3.29
CA VAL A 34 1.89 -10.67 -2.06
C VAL A 34 0.84 -11.72 -2.40
N ASN A 35 1.21 -13.01 -2.40
CA ASN A 35 0.32 -14.11 -2.80
C ASN A 35 -0.44 -13.81 -4.11
N TYR A 36 0.30 -13.43 -5.16
CA TYR A 36 -0.23 -13.04 -6.48
C TYR A 36 -1.04 -11.73 -6.54
N HIS A 37 -1.20 -11.00 -5.44
CA HIS A 37 -1.73 -9.63 -5.46
C HIS A 37 -0.62 -8.62 -5.67
N PHE A 38 -0.72 -7.83 -6.73
CA PHE A 38 0.29 -6.84 -7.09
C PHE A 38 -0.03 -5.46 -6.51
N ILE A 39 0.99 -4.82 -5.94
CA ILE A 39 0.97 -3.44 -5.51
C ILE A 39 1.81 -2.63 -6.49
N SER A 40 1.21 -1.61 -7.10
CA SER A 40 1.88 -0.76 -8.09
C SER A 40 2.76 0.30 -7.45
N ALA A 41 3.72 0.82 -8.22
CA ALA A 41 4.55 1.94 -7.79
C ALA A 41 3.71 3.17 -7.44
N ALA A 42 2.69 3.48 -8.25
CA ALA A 42 1.79 4.61 -8.00
C ALA A 42 1.07 4.49 -6.65
N ALA A 43 0.62 3.28 -6.27
CA ALA A 43 0.02 3.06 -4.96
C ALA A 43 1.06 3.24 -3.85
N ALA A 44 2.22 2.59 -3.97
CA ALA A 44 3.27 2.68 -2.96
C ALA A 44 3.79 4.11 -2.76
N ASP A 45 3.93 4.88 -3.83
CA ASP A 45 4.38 6.27 -3.79
C ASP A 45 3.34 7.18 -3.11
N LYS A 46 2.03 6.91 -3.27
CA LYS A 46 0.98 7.62 -2.51
C LYS A 46 1.08 7.35 -1.00
N TYR A 47 1.24 6.08 -0.61
CA TYR A 47 1.46 5.73 0.81
C TYR A 47 2.74 6.37 1.36
N TYR A 48 3.82 6.36 0.58
CA TYR A 48 5.08 6.99 0.96
C TYR A 48 4.95 8.50 1.14
N GLY A 49 4.36 9.20 0.18
CA GLY A 49 4.10 10.64 0.28
C GLY A 49 3.24 10.99 1.49
N SER A 50 2.21 10.19 1.77
CA SER A 50 1.36 10.35 2.94
C SER A 50 2.13 10.20 4.26
N ALA A 51 2.97 9.18 4.37
CA ALA A 51 3.80 8.95 5.54
C ALA A 51 4.80 10.09 5.77
N VAL A 52 5.46 10.56 4.71
CA VAL A 52 6.38 11.71 4.78
C VAL A 52 5.66 12.98 5.22
N ASN A 53 4.47 13.27 4.68
CA ASN A 53 3.68 14.44 5.07
C ASN A 53 3.27 14.40 6.54
N TYR A 54 2.80 13.23 7.01
CA TYR A 54 2.44 13.02 8.41
C TYR A 54 3.63 13.26 9.35
N LEU A 55 4.80 12.71 9.01
CA LEU A 55 6.03 12.87 9.79
C LEU A 55 6.51 14.33 9.78
N ARG A 56 6.41 15.01 8.65
CA ARG A 56 6.73 16.44 8.56
C ARG A 56 5.82 17.27 9.46
N GLY A 57 4.52 16.99 9.46
CA GLY A 57 3.56 17.66 10.35
C GLY A 57 3.87 17.44 11.84
N THR A 58 4.26 16.23 12.23
CA THR A 58 4.63 15.90 13.61
C THR A 58 5.96 16.53 14.04
N ILE A 59 6.96 16.60 13.16
CA ILE A 59 8.23 17.30 13.44
C ILE A 59 7.99 18.80 13.65
N VAL A 60 7.20 19.44 12.78
CA VAL A 60 6.83 20.85 12.92
C VAL A 60 6.08 21.09 14.23
N ALA A 61 5.11 20.24 14.57
CA ALA A 61 4.33 20.37 15.80
C ALA A 61 5.18 20.17 17.07
N SER A 62 6.17 19.26 17.03
CA SER A 62 7.07 18.96 18.14
C SER A 62 8.27 19.90 18.25
N LYS A 63 8.43 20.85 17.32
CA LYS A 63 9.59 21.76 17.20
C LYS A 63 10.94 21.01 17.09
N ALA A 64 10.91 19.78 16.59
CA ALA A 64 12.11 19.03 16.26
C ALA A 64 12.78 19.61 15.00
N ASP A 65 14.04 19.25 14.76
CA ASP A 65 14.80 19.73 13.61
C ASP A 65 14.18 19.21 12.29
N PRO A 66 13.69 20.10 11.41
CA PRO A 66 13.15 19.72 10.10
C PRO A 66 14.15 18.99 9.20
N ALA A 67 15.46 19.23 9.38
CA ALA A 67 16.53 18.61 8.60
C ALA A 67 16.61 17.08 8.80
N ALA A 68 15.97 16.53 9.85
CA ALA A 68 15.89 15.09 10.07
C ALA A 68 15.22 14.34 8.90
N LEU A 69 14.28 14.97 8.19
CA LEU A 69 13.62 14.36 7.03
C LEU A 69 14.41 14.47 5.72
N ASP A 70 15.51 15.24 5.71
CA ASP A 70 16.38 15.36 4.54
C ASP A 70 17.48 14.28 4.53
N ASP A 71 17.62 13.52 5.63
CA ASP A 71 18.50 12.36 5.70
C ASP A 71 17.97 11.22 4.82
N LYS A 72 18.78 10.83 3.83
CA LYS A 72 18.50 9.73 2.92
C LYS A 72 18.20 8.42 3.68
N ASN A 73 18.88 8.15 4.79
CA ASN A 73 18.66 6.94 5.57
C ASN A 73 17.26 6.92 6.21
N GLN A 74 16.79 8.06 6.72
CA GLN A 74 15.43 8.18 7.24
C GLN A 74 14.38 7.99 6.16
N LEU A 75 14.58 8.57 4.97
CA LEU A 75 13.67 8.39 3.84
C LEU A 75 13.61 6.92 3.38
N GLU A 76 14.73 6.20 3.42
CA GLU A 76 14.75 4.76 3.13
C GLU A 76 14.04 3.93 4.22
N GLU A 77 14.17 4.30 5.49
CA GLU A 77 13.43 3.67 6.59
C GLU A 77 11.92 3.90 6.51
N ILE A 78 11.48 5.13 6.17
CA ILE A 78 10.07 5.42 5.91
C ILE A 78 9.56 4.55 4.75
N ARG A 79 10.35 4.46 3.67
CA ARG A 79 9.99 3.61 2.53
C ARG A 79 9.91 2.14 2.92
N ARG A 80 10.86 1.63 3.70
CA ARG A 80 10.85 0.26 4.24
C ARG A 80 9.56 0.00 5.03
N ALA A 81 9.21 0.90 5.95
CA ALA A 81 8.02 0.77 6.78
C ALA A 81 6.72 0.82 5.96
N VAL A 82 6.66 1.68 4.94
CA VAL A 82 5.52 1.76 4.02
C VAL A 82 5.35 0.47 3.23
N LEU A 83 6.44 -0.07 2.66
CA LEU A 83 6.42 -1.34 1.96
C LEU A 83 5.97 -2.48 2.89
N ASP A 84 6.44 -2.49 4.14
CA ASP A 84 6.03 -3.50 5.13
C ASP A 84 4.53 -3.41 5.45
N LYS A 85 4.03 -2.20 5.71
CA LYS A 85 2.60 -1.95 5.96
C LYS A 85 1.73 -2.36 4.77
N LEU A 86 2.19 -2.15 3.55
CA LEU A 86 1.50 -2.59 2.33
C LEU A 86 1.40 -4.11 2.24
N VAL A 87 2.45 -4.85 2.64
CA VAL A 87 2.37 -6.31 2.74
C VAL A 87 1.33 -6.72 3.77
N GLU A 88 1.37 -6.15 4.97
CA GLU A 88 0.39 -6.48 6.03
C GLU A 88 -1.04 -6.19 5.60
N ASN A 89 -1.30 -5.01 5.03
CA ASN A 89 -2.62 -4.64 4.56
C ASN A 89 -3.13 -5.60 3.48
N SER A 90 -2.24 -6.08 2.60
CA SER A 90 -2.59 -7.08 1.58
C SER A 90 -2.97 -8.43 2.22
N LEU A 91 -2.21 -8.89 3.22
CA LEU A 91 -2.51 -10.14 3.92
C LEU A 91 -3.82 -10.07 4.69
N ILE A 92 -4.06 -8.96 5.39
CA ILE A 92 -5.32 -8.70 6.11
C ILE A 92 -6.50 -8.68 5.14
N TYR A 93 -6.40 -7.94 4.03
CA TYR A 93 -7.46 -7.90 3.03
C TYR A 93 -7.81 -9.29 2.48
N GLN A 94 -6.78 -10.10 2.16
CA GLN A 94 -6.98 -11.44 1.64
C GLN A 94 -7.71 -12.34 2.64
N GLU A 95 -7.32 -12.29 3.91
CA GLU A 95 -7.94 -13.09 4.97
C GLU A 95 -9.38 -12.65 5.23
N VAL A 96 -9.62 -11.35 5.40
CA VAL A 96 -10.96 -10.82 5.63
C VAL A 96 -11.88 -11.19 4.47
N LYS A 97 -11.42 -11.03 3.22
CA LYS A 97 -12.20 -11.42 2.05
C LYS A 97 -12.48 -12.93 1.99
N ALA A 98 -11.58 -13.76 2.51
CA ALA A 98 -11.79 -15.19 2.60
C ALA A 98 -12.86 -15.57 3.64
N ARG A 99 -12.89 -14.86 4.78
CA ARG A 99 -13.87 -15.05 5.87
C ARG A 99 -15.24 -14.43 5.54
N GLU A 100 -15.25 -13.24 4.96
CA GLU A 100 -16.43 -12.37 4.82
C GLU A 100 -16.88 -12.18 3.36
N LYS A 101 -17.08 -13.29 2.63
CA LYS A 101 -17.27 -13.26 1.18
C LYS A 101 -18.40 -12.37 0.67
N GLU A 102 -19.53 -12.28 1.38
CA GLU A 102 -20.72 -11.58 0.91
C GLU A 102 -21.00 -10.26 1.64
N ASN A 103 -20.51 -10.10 2.89
CA ASN A 103 -20.86 -8.98 3.76
C ASN A 103 -19.70 -8.00 4.00
N LEU A 104 -18.52 -8.23 3.41
CA LEU A 104 -17.35 -7.41 3.67
C LEU A 104 -17.58 -5.92 3.43
N ASP A 105 -18.16 -5.56 2.28
CA ASP A 105 -18.35 -4.15 1.92
C ASP A 105 -19.30 -3.45 2.91
N GLU A 106 -20.34 -4.14 3.38
CA GLU A 106 -21.26 -3.61 4.39
C GLU A 106 -20.57 -3.46 5.76
N LYS A 107 -19.83 -4.48 6.20
CA LYS A 107 -19.06 -4.43 7.45
C LYS A 107 -18.04 -3.29 7.43
N VAL A 108 -17.31 -3.12 6.34
CA VAL A 108 -16.32 -2.03 6.15
C VAL A 108 -16.99 -0.67 6.14
N LYS A 109 -18.10 -0.52 5.40
CA LYS A 109 -18.86 0.73 5.39
C LYS A 109 -19.32 1.11 6.80
N LYS A 110 -19.85 0.14 7.55
CA LYS A 110 -20.28 0.35 8.95
C LYS A 110 -19.11 0.79 9.84
N LYS A 111 -17.92 0.21 9.69
CA LYS A 111 -16.72 0.64 10.42
C LYS A 111 -16.33 2.08 10.09
N ILE A 112 -16.36 2.46 8.82
CA ILE A 112 -16.06 3.83 8.39
C ILE A 112 -17.07 4.84 8.95
N GLU A 113 -18.36 4.50 8.96
CA GLU A 113 -19.43 5.34 9.51
C GLU A 113 -19.31 5.55 11.04
N GLN A 114 -18.69 4.60 11.75
CA GLN A 114 -18.45 4.70 13.20
C GLN A 114 -17.35 5.69 13.57
N VAL A 115 -16.52 6.14 12.62
CA VAL A 115 -15.43 7.10 12.86
C VAL A 115 -15.95 8.52 13.15
N GLY A 116 -17.26 8.75 13.01
CA GLY A 116 -17.94 9.99 13.38
C GLY A 116 -18.12 10.95 12.20
N ASP A 117 -17.81 12.23 12.40
CA ASP A 117 -17.94 13.28 11.37
C ASP A 117 -16.89 13.09 10.26
N LEU A 118 -17.24 12.25 9.29
CA LEU A 118 -16.37 11.84 8.19
C LEU A 118 -15.91 13.02 7.33
N ASP A 119 -16.75 14.03 7.14
CA ASP A 119 -16.43 15.19 6.30
C ASP A 119 -15.36 16.06 6.96
N LYS A 120 -15.51 16.32 8.27
CA LYS A 120 -14.47 17.00 9.05
C LYS A 120 -13.18 16.19 9.12
N LEU A 121 -13.27 14.86 9.15
CA LEU A 121 -12.10 14.00 9.19
C LEU A 121 -11.33 14.03 7.86
N LYS A 122 -12.05 13.97 6.73
CA LYS A 122 -11.49 14.12 5.37
C LYS A 122 -10.79 15.45 5.19
N GLU A 123 -11.39 16.55 5.66
CA GLU A 123 -10.78 17.89 5.60
C GLU A 123 -9.44 17.93 6.36
N LYS A 124 -9.44 17.46 7.61
CA LYS A 124 -8.22 17.40 8.44
C LYS A 124 -7.17 16.47 7.87
N ALA A 125 -7.58 15.35 7.27
CA ALA A 125 -6.68 14.40 6.67
C ALA A 125 -5.90 15.01 5.49
N GLY A 126 -6.53 15.89 4.71
CA GLY A 126 -5.83 16.62 3.66
C GLY A 126 -4.68 17.48 4.19
N VAL A 127 -4.88 18.11 5.35
CA VAL A 127 -3.84 18.93 6.01
C VAL A 127 -2.72 18.05 6.59
N VAL A 128 -3.07 16.93 7.22
CA VAL A 128 -2.11 16.09 7.97
C VAL A 128 -1.33 15.14 7.04
N TYR A 129 -2.03 14.49 6.12
CA TYR A 129 -1.46 13.44 5.26
C TYR A 129 -1.16 13.93 3.84
N GLY A 130 -1.62 15.13 3.46
CA GLY A 130 -1.51 15.62 2.08
C GLY A 130 -2.30 14.75 1.09
N LEU A 131 -3.39 14.13 1.55
CA LEU A 131 -4.24 13.24 0.75
C LEU A 131 -5.51 13.96 0.31
N THR A 132 -6.04 13.57 -0.86
CA THR A 132 -7.42 13.93 -1.21
C THR A 132 -8.41 13.19 -0.31
N SER A 133 -9.65 13.66 -0.23
CA SER A 133 -10.71 12.96 0.52
C SER A 133 -10.86 11.50 0.10
N ASP A 134 -10.80 11.23 -1.21
CA ASP A 134 -10.91 9.87 -1.75
C ASP A 134 -9.67 9.04 -1.45
N ASP A 135 -8.47 9.61 -1.57
CA ASP A 135 -7.24 8.91 -1.21
C ASP A 135 -7.21 8.59 0.27
N PHE A 136 -7.70 9.48 1.14
CA PHE A 136 -7.75 9.22 2.57
C PHE A 136 -8.67 8.04 2.90
N VAL A 137 -9.85 7.98 2.29
CA VAL A 137 -10.76 6.83 2.45
C VAL A 137 -10.09 5.54 1.98
N ASN A 138 -9.50 5.55 0.79
CA ASN A 138 -8.96 4.34 0.16
C ASN A 138 -7.64 3.86 0.79
N LEU A 139 -6.77 4.77 1.23
CA LEU A 139 -5.43 4.44 1.70
C LEU A 139 -5.35 4.29 3.22
N VAL A 140 -6.27 4.91 3.96
CA VAL A 140 -6.26 4.92 5.43
C VAL A 140 -7.50 4.22 5.99
N LEU A 141 -8.70 4.74 5.71
CA LEU A 141 -9.91 4.26 6.38
C LEU A 141 -10.29 2.83 5.99
N ILE A 142 -10.26 2.49 4.70
CA ILE A 142 -10.61 1.14 4.23
C ILE A 142 -9.62 0.08 4.77
N PRO A 143 -8.30 0.26 4.68
CA PRO A 143 -7.35 -0.70 5.25
C PRO A 143 -7.50 -0.87 6.76
N GLU A 144 -7.79 0.20 7.49
CA GLU A 144 -8.03 0.13 8.94
C GLU A 144 -9.36 -0.60 9.24
N ALA A 145 -10.42 -0.32 8.48
CA ALA A 145 -11.68 -1.02 8.59
C ALA A 145 -11.53 -2.53 8.33
N TYR A 146 -10.72 -2.95 7.34
CA TYR A 146 -10.42 -4.37 7.14
C TYR A 146 -9.72 -4.99 8.37
N ARG A 147 -8.74 -4.27 8.93
CA ARG A 147 -8.05 -4.73 10.15
C ARG A 147 -9.02 -4.92 11.31
N GLU A 148 -9.89 -3.94 11.55
CA GLU A 148 -10.87 -4.02 12.62
C GLU A 148 -11.89 -5.14 12.41
N VAL A 149 -12.39 -5.32 11.18
CA VAL A 149 -13.29 -6.44 10.86
C VAL A 149 -12.61 -7.78 11.17
N LEU A 150 -11.35 -7.94 10.75
CA LEU A 150 -10.61 -9.17 11.04
C LEU A 150 -10.43 -9.41 12.54
N GLN A 151 -10.10 -8.35 13.28
CA GLN A 151 -9.91 -8.42 14.72
C GLN A 151 -11.21 -8.79 15.43
N ASP A 152 -12.35 -8.21 15.05
CA ASP A 152 -13.66 -8.55 15.61
C ASP A 152 -14.02 -10.02 15.35
N ASP A 153 -13.77 -10.51 14.13
CA ASP A 153 -14.03 -11.90 13.75
C ASP A 153 -13.11 -12.87 14.53
N MET A 154 -11.82 -12.56 14.69
CA MET A 154 -10.86 -13.36 15.45
C MET A 154 -11.16 -13.39 16.96
N LEU A 155 -11.52 -12.24 17.53
CA LEU A 155 -11.93 -12.14 18.92
C LEU A 155 -13.14 -13.04 19.22
N SER A 156 -14.08 -13.13 18.28
CA SER A 156 -15.28 -13.96 18.40
C SER A 156 -14.96 -15.47 18.49
N VAL A 157 -13.83 -15.91 17.90
CA VAL A 157 -13.36 -17.31 17.93
C VAL A 157 -12.16 -17.54 18.86
N ARG A 158 -11.76 -16.53 19.63
CA ARG A 158 -10.59 -16.55 20.54
C ARG A 158 -9.26 -16.82 19.82
N GLU A 159 -9.11 -16.36 18.58
CA GLU A 159 -7.84 -16.32 17.86
C GLU A 159 -7.06 -15.04 18.24
N ASP A 160 -5.74 -15.13 18.40
CA ASP A 160 -4.89 -13.95 18.61
C ASP A 160 -4.46 -13.35 17.26
N PHE A 161 -4.84 -12.10 17.04
CA PHE A 161 -4.54 -11.39 15.79
C PHE A 161 -3.04 -11.23 15.53
N ASN A 162 -2.23 -11.00 16.57
CA ASN A 162 -0.79 -10.77 16.40
C ASN A 162 -0.07 -12.08 16.10
N GLU A 163 -0.42 -13.17 16.78
CA GLU A 163 0.11 -14.50 16.50
C GLU A 163 -0.26 -14.93 15.08
N TRP A 164 -1.52 -14.75 14.68
CA TRP A 164 -1.98 -14.99 13.31
C TRP A 164 -1.19 -14.16 12.30
N LEU A 165 -0.99 -12.85 12.54
CA LEU A 165 -0.30 -11.97 11.61
C LEU A 165 1.17 -12.39 11.43
N GLN A 166 1.85 -12.81 12.50
CA GLN A 166 3.21 -13.34 12.42
C GLN A 166 3.27 -14.65 11.63
N GLU A 167 2.31 -15.54 11.84
CA GLU A 167 2.24 -16.81 11.13
C GLU A 167 1.98 -16.62 9.63
N VAL A 168 1.02 -15.76 9.27
CA VAL A 168 0.68 -15.50 7.87
C VAL A 168 1.80 -14.76 7.14
N LYS A 169 2.50 -13.81 7.79
CA LYS A 169 3.70 -13.16 7.21
C LYS A 169 4.75 -14.22 6.83
N ARG A 170 5.06 -15.15 7.73
CA ARG A 170 6.05 -16.21 7.48
C ARG A 170 5.68 -17.17 6.36
N LYS A 171 4.39 -17.40 6.12
CA LYS A 171 3.90 -18.27 5.05
C LYS A 171 3.67 -17.53 3.72
N ALA A 172 3.64 -16.21 3.74
CA ALA A 172 3.30 -15.40 2.57
C ALA A 172 4.40 -15.46 1.50
N GLY A 173 3.97 -15.64 0.25
CA GLY A 173 4.82 -15.45 -0.92
C GLY A 173 4.92 -13.97 -1.25
N VAL A 174 5.99 -13.31 -0.76
CA VAL A 174 6.23 -11.88 -0.99
C VAL A 174 7.44 -11.69 -1.92
N PHE A 175 7.22 -11.00 -3.03
CA PHE A 175 8.28 -10.60 -3.97
C PHE A 175 8.38 -9.08 -4.00
N VAL A 176 9.57 -8.55 -3.74
CA VAL A 176 9.84 -7.11 -3.75
C VAL A 176 10.67 -6.79 -5.00
N PHE A 177 10.11 -5.99 -5.91
CA PHE A 177 10.76 -5.58 -7.15
C PHE A 177 11.50 -4.24 -7.02
N LYS A 178 11.24 -3.49 -5.93
CA LYS A 178 11.92 -2.24 -5.64
C LYS A 178 13.38 -2.53 -5.23
N LYS A 179 14.34 -2.02 -5.99
CA LYS A 179 15.77 -2.13 -5.67
C LYS A 179 16.07 -1.62 -4.25
N GLY A 180 16.94 -2.33 -3.53
CA GLY A 180 17.38 -1.98 -2.18
C GLY A 180 16.46 -2.49 -1.07
N PHE A 181 15.40 -3.22 -1.40
CA PHE A 181 14.48 -3.79 -0.43
C PHE A 181 14.27 -5.28 -0.70
N GLY A 182 14.04 -6.05 0.36
CA GLY A 182 13.71 -7.47 0.26
C GLY A 182 12.83 -7.93 1.42
N TRP A 183 12.22 -9.10 1.26
CA TRP A 183 11.40 -9.76 2.26
C TRP A 183 12.19 -10.86 2.97
N ASP A 184 12.18 -10.88 4.30
CA ASP A 184 12.90 -11.89 5.10
C ASP A 184 11.99 -12.95 5.76
N GLY A 185 10.69 -12.95 5.45
CA GLY A 185 9.70 -13.81 6.10
C GLY A 185 8.98 -13.17 7.28
N GLN A 186 9.46 -12.03 7.80
CA GLN A 186 8.82 -11.31 8.90
C GLN A 186 8.54 -9.85 8.54
N GLY A 187 9.37 -9.24 7.71
CA GLY A 187 9.18 -7.88 7.27
C GLY A 187 10.07 -7.48 6.10
N ILE A 188 9.87 -6.24 5.65
CA ILE A 188 10.73 -5.62 4.65
C ILE A 188 12.06 -5.19 5.30
N LYS A 189 13.18 -5.55 4.67
CA LYS A 189 14.55 -5.15 5.03
C LYS A 189 15.18 -4.32 3.93
N ILE A 190 16.02 -3.37 4.35
CA ILE A 190 16.93 -2.65 3.45
C ILE A 190 18.09 -3.60 3.13
N MET A 191 18.30 -3.86 1.85
CA MET A 191 19.34 -4.76 1.37
C MET A 191 20.58 -3.95 0.96
N PRO A 192 21.80 -4.40 1.31
CA PRO A 192 23.01 -3.78 0.80
C PRO A 192 23.05 -3.87 -0.74
N GLN A 193 23.47 -2.79 -1.38
CA GLN A 193 23.60 -2.72 -2.85
C GLN A 193 24.89 -3.35 -3.35
#